data_AF-A0A0F8ZI06-F1
#
_entry.id   AF-A0A0F8ZI06-F1
#
_cell.length_a   1.000
_cell.length_b   1.000
_cell.length_c   1.000
_cell.angle_alpha   90.00
_cell.angle_beta   90.00
_cell.angle_gamma   90.00
#
_symmetry.space_group_name_H-M   'P 1'
#
loop_
_entity.id
_entity.type
_entity.pdbx_description
1 polymer ?
#
loop_
_entity_poly.entity_id
_entity_poly.type
_entity_poly.pdbx_seq_one_letter_code
_entity_poly.pdbx_strand_id
1 'polypeptide(L)'
;MPNLIYLNEEAAITWRNTGGTELFTPTTLGSSAGRQGALHDFTVAARSDQFAWRAWIKPGATRVVGETVDVYLKTSDGSHPDNDDGTGDAAVSAEDKLKNLHFLGSIIIDENAAVEMVASGVLFLGARYGGPVFWNASANALSGTAGDFGFDMVPIPLEVQ
;
A
#
# COMPACT_ATOMS: atom_id res chain seq x y z
N MET A 1 25.96 -18.21 24.98
CA MET A 1 24.98 -18.68 23.97
C MET A 1 24.61 -17.48 23.11
N PRO A 2 24.48 -17.59 21.78
CA PRO A 2 24.00 -16.46 20.98
C PRO A 2 22.55 -16.14 21.38
N ASN A 3 22.24 -14.86 21.58
CA ASN A 3 20.88 -14.43 21.83
C ASN A 3 20.03 -14.66 20.57
N LEU A 4 18.80 -15.13 20.76
CA LEU A 4 17.82 -15.23 19.69
C LEU A 4 17.09 -13.89 19.57
N ILE A 5 16.76 -13.50 18.34
CA ILE A 5 15.96 -12.31 18.06
C ILE A 5 14.62 -12.81 17.53
N TYR A 6 13.53 -12.49 18.24
CA TYR A 6 12.18 -12.87 17.87
C TYR A 6 11.45 -11.70 17.20
N LEU A 7 10.41 -12.03 16.42
CA LEU A 7 9.49 -11.07 15.82
C LEU A 7 8.23 -11.04 16.68
N ASN A 8 7.83 -9.84 17.10
CA ASN A 8 6.58 -9.61 17.81
C ASN A 8 5.69 -8.69 16.96
N GLU A 9 4.54 -9.16 16.50
CA GLU A 9 3.65 -8.34 15.66
C GLU A 9 2.80 -7.40 16.51
N GLU A 10 2.74 -6.12 16.12
CA GLU A 10 1.86 -5.13 16.75
C GLU A 10 0.53 -4.96 16.01
N ALA A 11 -0.31 -4.03 16.47
CA ALA A 11 -1.59 -3.75 15.81
C ALA A 11 -1.37 -3.26 14.36
N ALA A 12 -2.16 -3.81 13.44
CA ALA A 12 -2.11 -3.43 12.03
C ALA A 12 -2.60 -2.00 11.82
N ILE A 13 -1.88 -1.26 10.98
CA ILE A 13 -2.29 0.01 10.40
C ILE A 13 -2.92 -0.31 9.06
N THR A 14 -4.17 0.09 8.87
CA THR A 14 -4.99 -0.39 7.76
C THR A 14 -5.49 0.77 6.90
N TRP A 15 -5.41 0.62 5.59
CA TRP A 15 -5.93 1.54 4.60
C TRP A 15 -7.12 0.90 3.89
N ARG A 16 -8.30 1.50 4.05
CA ARG A 16 -9.58 0.98 3.52
C ARG A 16 -10.48 2.11 3.05
N ASN A 17 -11.47 1.77 2.22
CA ASN A 17 -12.53 2.69 1.86
C ASN A 17 -13.40 3.06 3.07
N THR A 18 -13.66 2.08 3.94
CA THR A 18 -14.41 2.28 5.20
C THR A 18 -13.82 1.44 6.32
N GLY A 19 -13.79 1.96 7.56
CA GLY A 19 -13.41 1.21 8.76
C GLY A 19 -11.93 0.88 8.90
N GLY A 20 -11.07 1.40 8.02
CA GLY A 20 -9.62 1.35 8.19
C GLY A 20 -9.10 2.42 9.15
N THR A 21 -7.84 2.30 9.54
CA THR A 21 -7.11 3.34 10.28
C THR A 21 -7.03 4.62 9.46
N GLU A 22 -6.77 4.46 8.16
CA GLU A 22 -6.67 5.56 7.19
C GLU A 22 -7.56 5.31 5.97
N LEU A 23 -7.98 6.42 5.34
CA LEU A 23 -8.81 6.36 4.14
C LEU A 23 -7.98 5.98 2.91
N PHE A 24 -8.52 5.07 2.11
CA PHE A 24 -7.98 4.73 0.80
C PHE A 24 -9.08 4.21 -0.12
N THR A 25 -9.32 4.88 -1.26
CA THR A 25 -10.44 4.57 -2.16
C THR A 25 -10.02 4.24 -3.60
N PRO A 26 -9.29 3.12 -3.83
CA PRO A 26 -8.91 2.69 -5.18
C PRO A 26 -10.08 2.07 -5.97
N THR A 27 -11.32 2.19 -5.49
CA THR A 27 -12.51 1.68 -6.18
C THR A 27 -12.65 2.30 -7.55
N THR A 28 -12.96 1.50 -8.56
CA THR A 28 -13.09 1.96 -9.97
C THR A 28 -11.84 2.64 -10.53
N LEU A 29 -10.66 2.38 -9.95
CA LEU A 29 -9.40 2.95 -10.46
C LEU A 29 -9.19 2.55 -11.92
N GLY A 30 -9.19 3.55 -12.81
CA GLY A 30 -9.08 3.35 -14.25
C GLY A 30 -7.76 2.74 -14.68
N SER A 31 -7.68 2.31 -15.94
CA SER A 31 -6.41 1.92 -16.56
C SER A 31 -5.43 3.09 -16.61
N SER A 32 -4.15 2.82 -16.35
CA SER A 32 -3.09 3.84 -16.32
C SER A 32 -3.42 5.01 -15.38
N ALA A 33 -4.03 4.70 -14.24
CA ALA A 33 -4.38 5.66 -13.20
C ALA A 33 -3.88 5.17 -11.84
N GLY A 34 -3.56 6.13 -10.97
CA GLY A 34 -3.13 5.84 -9.60
C GLY A 34 -4.03 6.46 -8.54
N ARG A 35 -4.04 5.84 -7.37
CA ARG A 35 -4.65 6.38 -6.15
C ARG A 35 -3.63 6.26 -5.02
N GLN A 36 -3.45 7.34 -4.26
CA GLN A 36 -2.75 7.30 -2.98
C GLN A 36 -3.75 7.22 -1.83
N GLY A 37 -3.40 6.52 -0.76
CA GLY A 37 -4.11 6.59 0.52
C GLY A 37 -3.71 7.83 1.31
N ALA A 38 -4.50 8.14 2.35
CA ALA A 38 -4.13 9.16 3.31
C ALA A 38 -2.82 8.79 4.03
N LEU A 39 -1.98 9.77 4.32
CA LEU A 39 -0.75 9.55 5.07
C LEU A 39 -1.06 9.29 6.54
N HIS A 40 -0.52 8.18 7.05
CA HIS A 40 -0.53 7.87 8.48
C HIS A 40 0.67 8.53 9.18
N ASP A 41 0.48 8.99 10.42
CA ASP A 41 1.57 9.43 11.30
C ASP A 41 2.05 8.26 12.17
N PHE A 42 3.22 7.69 11.86
CA PHE A 42 3.87 6.66 12.69
C PHE A 42 4.46 7.22 13.99
N THR A 43 4.14 8.48 14.34
CA THR A 43 4.53 9.21 15.53
C THR A 43 6.02 9.59 15.58
N VAL A 44 6.46 10.22 16.68
CA VAL A 44 7.86 10.55 16.95
C VAL A 44 8.47 9.70 18.07
N ALA A 45 7.68 8.79 18.64
CA ALA A 45 8.14 7.90 19.70
C ALA A 45 9.01 6.76 19.12
N ALA A 46 9.70 6.02 20.01
CA ALA A 46 10.36 4.79 19.62
C ALA A 46 9.32 3.81 19.04
N ARG A 47 9.58 3.32 17.84
CA ARG A 47 8.71 2.43 17.07
C ARG A 47 9.54 1.38 16.34
N SER A 48 8.88 0.36 15.82
CA SER A 48 9.49 -0.54 14.85
C SER A 48 9.98 0.22 13.62
N ASP A 49 11.16 -0.14 13.13
CA ASP A 49 11.69 0.28 11.83
C ASP A 49 11.30 -0.71 10.72
N GLN A 50 10.86 -1.92 11.08
CA GLN A 50 10.41 -2.97 10.16
C GLN A 50 8.90 -3.13 10.17
N PHE A 51 8.35 -3.33 8.98
CA PHE A 51 6.92 -3.54 8.78
C PHE A 51 6.67 -4.65 7.77
N ALA A 52 5.75 -5.56 8.09
CA ALA A 52 5.14 -6.45 7.10
C ALA A 52 4.03 -5.69 6.42
N TRP A 53 3.97 -5.77 5.09
CA TRP A 53 2.88 -5.19 4.32
C TRP A 53 2.11 -6.27 3.58
N ARG A 54 0.81 -6.03 3.39
CA ARG A 54 -0.08 -6.86 2.59
C ARG A 54 -1.02 -5.98 1.79
N ALA A 55 -1.05 -6.17 0.49
CA ALA A 55 -1.88 -5.43 -0.45
C ALA A 55 -2.77 -6.41 -1.20
N TRP A 56 -4.03 -6.06 -1.44
CA TRP A 56 -4.92 -6.89 -2.23
C TRP A 56 -5.84 -6.05 -3.10
N ILE A 57 -6.25 -6.68 -4.20
CA ILE A 57 -7.18 -6.12 -5.16
C ILE A 57 -8.12 -7.20 -5.67
N LYS A 58 -9.29 -6.78 -6.14
CA LYS A 58 -10.14 -7.56 -7.03
C LYS A 58 -10.25 -6.80 -8.36
N PRO A 59 -9.68 -7.33 -9.45
CA PRO A 59 -9.78 -6.62 -10.72
C PRO A 59 -11.23 -6.63 -11.22
N GLY A 60 -11.64 -5.55 -11.88
CA GLY A 60 -12.95 -5.42 -12.49
C GLY A 60 -13.02 -6.08 -13.87
N ALA A 61 -14.22 -6.16 -14.44
CA ALA A 61 -14.45 -6.57 -15.84
C ALA A 61 -13.76 -7.88 -16.27
N THR A 62 -13.46 -8.01 -17.57
CA THR A 62 -12.62 -9.08 -18.13
C THR A 62 -11.17 -8.82 -17.75
N ARG A 63 -10.49 -9.86 -17.27
CA ARG A 63 -9.15 -9.76 -16.69
C ARG A 63 -8.16 -10.41 -17.65
N VAL A 64 -7.03 -9.74 -17.89
CA VAL A 64 -5.95 -10.29 -18.71
C VAL A 64 -4.86 -10.80 -17.78
N VAL A 65 -4.58 -12.09 -17.87
CA VAL A 65 -3.54 -12.72 -17.07
C VAL A 65 -2.18 -12.12 -17.42
N GLY A 66 -1.40 -11.76 -16.39
CA GLY A 66 -0.08 -11.15 -16.51
C GLY A 66 -0.06 -9.63 -16.38
N GLU A 67 -1.21 -8.96 -16.40
CA GLU A 67 -1.31 -7.53 -16.07
C GLU A 67 -1.09 -7.31 -14.56
N THR A 68 -0.74 -6.08 -14.17
CA THR A 68 -0.37 -5.78 -12.79
C THR A 68 -1.08 -4.54 -12.22
N VAL A 69 -1.19 -4.54 -10.89
CA VAL A 69 -1.34 -3.33 -10.09
C VAL A 69 -0.08 -3.16 -9.27
N ASP A 70 0.64 -2.08 -9.52
CA ASP A 70 1.90 -1.79 -8.86
C ASP A 70 1.63 -1.07 -7.54
N VAL A 71 2.36 -1.48 -6.51
CA VAL A 71 2.20 -1.00 -5.15
C VAL A 71 3.47 -0.26 -4.74
N TYR A 72 3.29 0.99 -4.32
CA TYR A 72 4.34 1.85 -3.82
C TYR A 72 3.99 2.34 -2.41
N LEU A 73 5.00 2.81 -1.69
CA LEU A 73 4.86 3.58 -0.48
C LEU A 73 5.31 5.01 -0.76
N LYS A 74 4.43 5.95 -0.43
CA LYS A 74 4.77 7.37 -0.36
C LYS A 74 5.19 7.69 1.06
N THR A 75 6.27 8.46 1.23
CA THR A 75 6.72 8.93 2.54
C THR A 75 6.68 10.46 2.62
N SER A 76 6.80 10.97 3.85
CA SER A 76 6.94 12.41 4.11
C SER A 76 7.57 12.69 5.48
N ASP A 77 8.17 13.87 5.60
CA ASP A 77 8.56 14.49 6.88
C ASP A 77 7.39 15.25 7.56
N GLY A 78 6.22 15.31 6.91
CA GLY A 78 5.01 16.02 7.34
C GLY A 78 4.77 17.36 6.64
N SER A 79 5.77 17.90 5.93
CA SER A 79 5.67 19.13 5.13
C SER A 79 6.03 18.93 3.67
N HIS A 80 6.91 17.97 3.38
CA HIS A 80 7.43 17.64 2.06
C HIS A 80 7.14 16.16 1.77
N PRO A 81 6.01 15.86 1.12
CA PRO A 81 5.74 14.52 0.62
C PRO A 81 6.56 14.19 -0.64
N ASP A 82 6.92 12.93 -0.85
CA ASP A 82 7.76 12.48 -1.99
C ASP A 82 7.12 12.75 -3.37
N ASN A 83 5.80 12.95 -3.41
CA ASN A 83 5.07 13.55 -4.52
C ASN A 83 4.13 14.68 -4.02
N ASP A 84 3.74 15.58 -4.92
CA ASP A 84 2.96 16.78 -4.66
C ASP A 84 1.43 16.59 -4.71
N ASP A 85 0.94 15.35 -4.73
CA ASP A 85 -0.49 15.01 -4.81
C ASP A 85 -1.24 15.17 -3.45
N GLY A 86 -0.71 16.00 -2.55
CA GLY A 86 -1.28 16.25 -1.21
C GLY A 86 -0.97 15.15 -0.19
N THR A 87 -1.73 15.07 0.91
CA THR A 87 -1.48 14.10 2.00
C THR A 87 -2.67 13.19 2.29
N GLY A 88 -3.81 13.44 1.66
CA GLY A 88 -5.03 12.64 1.82
C GLY A 88 -5.19 11.59 0.72
N ASP A 89 -6.29 10.85 0.80
CA ASP A 89 -6.75 9.95 -0.26
C ASP A 89 -7.06 10.74 -1.53
N ALA A 90 -6.20 10.58 -2.55
CA ALA A 90 -6.19 11.43 -3.73
C ALA A 90 -5.77 10.65 -4.98
N ALA A 91 -6.16 11.17 -6.15
CA ALA A 91 -5.66 10.64 -7.42
C ALA A 91 -4.17 10.98 -7.56
N VAL A 92 -3.39 10.02 -8.07
CA VAL A 92 -2.01 10.28 -8.51
C VAL A 92 -2.09 11.07 -9.80
N SER A 93 -1.48 12.25 -9.84
CA SER A 93 -1.70 13.19 -10.96
C SER A 93 -1.08 12.72 -12.29
N ALA A 94 -0.01 11.92 -12.22
CA ALA A 94 0.64 11.32 -13.39
C ALA A 94 1.59 10.18 -13.01
N GLU A 95 1.90 9.30 -13.96
CA GLU A 95 2.80 8.15 -13.78
C GLU A 95 4.23 8.55 -13.41
N ASP A 96 4.70 9.71 -13.87
CA ASP A 96 6.04 10.20 -13.57
C ASP A 96 6.27 10.47 -12.07
N LYS A 97 5.20 10.74 -11.32
CA LYS A 97 5.22 10.91 -9.86
C LYS A 97 5.66 9.64 -9.13
N LEU A 98 5.42 8.46 -9.72
CA LEU A 98 5.79 7.18 -9.10
C LEU A 98 7.30 7.01 -8.96
N LYS A 99 8.10 7.71 -9.78
CA LYS A 99 9.57 7.61 -9.80
C LYS A 99 10.23 8.07 -8.49
N ASN A 100 9.54 8.89 -7.70
CA ASN A 100 10.02 9.36 -6.41
C ASN A 100 9.55 8.47 -5.24
N LEU A 101 8.64 7.51 -5.50
CA LEU A 101 8.05 6.68 -4.46
C LEU A 101 8.84 5.39 -4.25
N HIS A 102 8.65 4.77 -3.09
CA HIS A 102 9.26 3.48 -2.78
C HIS A 102 8.44 2.34 -3.40
N PHE A 103 8.94 1.71 -4.46
CA PHE A 103 8.29 0.53 -5.02
C PHE A 103 8.35 -0.65 -4.04
N LEU A 104 7.19 -1.21 -3.69
CA LEU A 104 7.08 -2.36 -2.78
C LEU A 104 6.97 -3.68 -3.55
N GLY A 105 6.19 -3.69 -4.64
CA GLY A 105 5.96 -4.86 -5.46
C GLY A 105 4.75 -4.68 -6.38
N SER A 106 4.36 -5.76 -7.07
CA SER A 106 3.22 -5.76 -7.98
C SER A 106 2.26 -6.89 -7.61
N ILE A 107 0.97 -6.61 -7.60
CA ILE A 107 -0.08 -7.62 -7.57
C ILE A 107 -0.31 -8.04 -9.02
N ILE A 108 -0.08 -9.32 -9.31
CA ILE A 108 -0.22 -9.88 -10.66
C ILE A 108 -1.62 -10.47 -10.80
N ILE A 109 -2.29 -10.15 -11.91
CA ILE A 109 -3.52 -10.82 -12.32
C ILE A 109 -3.14 -12.21 -12.83
N ASP A 110 -3.36 -13.25 -12.03
CA ASP A 110 -2.95 -14.63 -12.33
C ASP A 110 -4.07 -15.47 -12.97
N GLU A 111 -5.32 -15.06 -12.84
CA GLU A 111 -6.47 -15.73 -13.46
C GLU A 111 -7.55 -14.77 -13.97
N ASN A 112 -8.35 -15.24 -14.94
CA ASN A 112 -9.53 -14.53 -15.42
C ASN A 112 -10.77 -14.84 -14.58
N ALA A 113 -10.69 -14.57 -13.28
CA ALA A 113 -11.79 -14.78 -12.34
C ALA A 113 -11.95 -13.60 -11.38
N ALA A 114 -13.17 -13.43 -10.86
CA ALA A 114 -13.49 -12.42 -9.87
C ALA A 114 -13.03 -12.87 -8.48
N VAL A 115 -11.72 -13.03 -8.32
CA VAL A 115 -11.06 -13.45 -7.08
C VAL A 115 -10.15 -12.34 -6.56
N GLU A 116 -9.88 -12.38 -5.26
CA GLU A 116 -8.90 -11.50 -4.63
C GLU A 116 -7.50 -11.96 -5.01
N MET A 117 -6.68 -11.01 -5.45
CA MET A 117 -5.25 -11.19 -5.73
C MET A 117 -4.45 -10.38 -4.73
N VAL A 118 -3.35 -10.95 -4.25
CA VAL A 118 -2.63 -10.43 -3.08
C VAL A 118 -1.13 -10.37 -3.38
N ALA A 119 -0.48 -9.32 -2.89
CA ALA A 119 0.97 -9.25 -2.74
C ALA A 119 1.32 -8.89 -1.30
N SER A 120 2.48 -9.34 -0.83
CA SER A 120 2.96 -9.05 0.52
C SER A 120 4.47 -9.05 0.57
N GLY A 121 5.02 -8.40 1.59
CA GLY A 121 6.46 -8.37 1.82
C GLY A 121 6.81 -7.71 3.14
N VAL A 122 8.08 -7.38 3.29
CA VAL A 122 8.62 -6.63 4.44
C VAL A 122 9.34 -5.41 3.92
N LEU A 123 9.23 -4.29 4.64
CA LEU A 123 9.94 -3.05 4.33
C LEU A 123 10.54 -2.45 5.60
N PHE A 124 11.61 -1.68 5.40
CA PHE A 124 12.20 -0.83 6.43
C PHE A 124 11.71 0.61 6.23
N LEU A 125 11.17 1.24 7.27
CA LEU A 125 10.59 2.57 7.21
C LEU A 125 11.21 3.49 8.27
N GLY A 126 12.07 4.39 7.81
CA GLY A 126 12.61 5.47 8.65
C GLY A 126 11.73 6.71 8.71
N ALA A 127 10.82 6.90 7.75
CA ALA A 127 9.98 8.09 7.68
C ALA A 127 8.92 8.13 8.79
N ARG A 128 8.52 9.34 9.20
CA ARG A 128 7.44 9.55 10.17
C ARG A 128 6.06 9.39 9.56
N TYR A 129 5.88 9.81 8.32
CA TYR A 129 4.60 9.70 7.63
C TYR A 129 4.73 8.80 6.42
N GLY A 130 3.65 8.07 6.12
CA GLY A 130 3.59 7.27 4.92
C GLY A 130 2.21 6.73 4.61
N GLY A 131 2.01 6.35 3.35
CA GLY A 131 0.74 5.79 2.87
C GLY A 131 0.94 5.03 1.55
N PRO A 132 0.08 4.04 1.26
CA PRO A 132 0.19 3.24 0.06
C PRO A 132 -0.22 4.04 -1.17
N VAL A 133 0.37 3.70 -2.30
CA VAL A 133 -0.03 4.18 -3.62
C VAL A 133 -0.19 2.99 -4.54
N PHE A 134 -1.38 2.84 -5.12
CA PHE A 134 -1.65 1.82 -6.13
C PHE A 134 -1.64 2.49 -7.50
N TRP A 135 -0.94 1.88 -8.44
CA TRP A 135 -0.95 2.24 -9.84
C TRP A 135 -1.52 1.09 -10.66
N ASN A 136 -2.62 1.35 -11.37
CA ASN A 136 -3.25 0.34 -12.19
C ASN A 136 -2.58 0.27 -13.58
N ALA A 137 -1.60 -0.62 -13.71
CA ALA A 137 -0.92 -0.89 -14.98
C ALA A 137 -1.66 -1.89 -15.88
N SER A 138 -2.89 -2.29 -15.52
CA SER A 138 -3.76 -3.14 -16.34
C SER A 138 -4.55 -2.32 -17.37
N ALA A 139 -5.10 -2.98 -18.39
CA ALA A 139 -5.97 -2.37 -19.38
C ALA A 139 -7.40 -2.09 -18.88
N ASN A 140 -7.75 -2.54 -17.67
CA ASN A 140 -9.12 -2.54 -17.16
C ASN A 140 -9.24 -1.77 -15.84
N ALA A 141 -10.41 -1.17 -15.60
CA ALA A 141 -10.68 -0.56 -14.30
C ALA A 141 -10.81 -1.63 -13.20
N LEU A 142 -10.39 -1.28 -11.98
CA LEU A 142 -10.60 -2.12 -10.81
C LEU A 142 -12.09 -2.21 -10.44
N SER A 143 -12.45 -3.23 -9.65
CA SER A 143 -13.80 -3.36 -9.07
C SER A 143 -14.28 -2.06 -8.37
N GLY A 144 -15.60 -1.85 -8.38
CA GLY A 144 -16.25 -0.73 -7.69
C GLY A 144 -16.63 -1.02 -6.24
N THR A 145 -16.39 -2.24 -5.74
CA THR A 145 -16.79 -2.63 -4.38
C THR A 145 -15.77 -2.16 -3.35
N ALA A 146 -16.23 -1.49 -2.29
CA ALA A 146 -15.38 -0.90 -1.25
C ALA A 146 -14.49 -1.90 -0.47
N GLY A 147 -14.89 -3.18 -0.39
CA GLY A 147 -14.15 -4.23 0.33
C GLY A 147 -13.23 -5.09 -0.55
N ASP A 148 -13.21 -4.84 -1.85
CA ASP A 148 -12.40 -5.61 -2.81
C ASP A 148 -10.92 -5.19 -2.82
N PHE A 149 -10.54 -4.21 -1.99
CA PHE A 149 -9.19 -3.65 -1.95
C PHE A 149 -8.78 -3.30 -0.53
N GLY A 150 -7.48 -3.32 -0.31
CA GLY A 150 -6.90 -2.80 0.91
C GLY A 150 -5.40 -2.90 0.93
N PHE A 151 -4.83 -2.21 1.90
CA PHE A 151 -3.43 -2.30 2.24
C PHE A 151 -3.30 -2.31 3.75
N ASP A 152 -2.53 -3.26 4.26
CA ASP A 152 -2.20 -3.39 5.67
C ASP A 152 -0.71 -3.28 5.88
N MET A 153 -0.35 -2.65 6.98
CA MET A 153 1.02 -2.57 7.44
C MET A 153 1.08 -2.91 8.92
N VAL A 154 1.84 -3.94 9.26
CA VAL A 154 2.00 -4.48 10.61
C VAL A 154 3.42 -4.19 11.09
N PRO A 155 3.61 -3.41 12.18
CA PRO A 155 4.92 -3.21 12.76
C PRO A 155 5.47 -4.53 13.31
N ILE A 156 6.76 -4.79 13.07
CA ILE A 156 7.46 -6.00 13.52
C ILE A 156 8.71 -5.63 14.35
N PRO A 157 8.56 -5.12 15.59
CA PRO A 157 9.70 -4.88 16.46
C PRO A 157 10.54 -6.14 16.70
N LEU A 158 11.85 -5.95 16.75
CA LEU A 158 12.79 -6.98 17.15
C LEU A 158 12.79 -7.12 18.69
N GLU A 159 12.47 -8.31 19.19
CA GLU A 159 12.57 -8.62 20.62
C GLU A 159 13.90 -9.34 20.91
N VAL A 160 14.73 -8.72 21.75
CA VAL A 160 15.97 -9.33 22.26
C VAL A 160 15.70 -9.88 23.66
N GLN A 161 15.94 -11.18 23.84
CA GLN A 161 15.89 -11.86 25.14
C GLN A 161 17.28 -12.11 25.73
#